data_AF-A0A1M7P0M8-F1
#
_entry.id   AF-A0A1M7P0M8-F1
#
_cell.length_a   1.000
_cell.length_b   1.000
_cell.length_c   1.000
_cell.angle_alpha   90.00
_cell.angle_beta   90.00
_cell.angle_gamma   90.00
#
_symmetry.space_group_name_H-M   'P 1'
#
loop_
_entity.id
_entity.type
_entity.pdbx_description
1 polymer ?
#
loop_
_entity_poly.entity_id
_entity_poly.type
_entity_poly.pdbx_seq_one_letter_code
_entity_poly.pdbx_strand_id
1 'polypeptide(L)'
;MKEIFTIAYKQAYLNGYSKGLNPRQQFERIVSNEAFAIGFNSGRSDYERMNGSISNGIPHRIVTDEILEDYLLAGLLGLTVEMSGYTYFQIDLIEQWYQSGIEKYNPDQNNCLFEILEKNGILLS
;
A
#
# COMPACT_ATOMS: atom_id res chain seq x y z
N MET A 1 11.32 30.02 21.96
CA MET A 1 12.29 29.31 21.08
C MET A 1 13.16 28.27 21.81
N LYS A 2 13.30 28.28 23.14
CA LYS A 2 14.05 27.25 23.89
C LYS A 2 13.31 25.91 24.07
N GLU A 3 11.99 25.88 23.95
CA GLU A 3 11.19 24.71 24.29
C GLU A 3 11.35 23.54 23.32
N ILE A 4 11.61 23.80 22.02
CA ILE A 4 11.70 22.75 20.99
C ILE A 4 12.87 21.78 21.17
N PHE A 5 13.88 22.17 21.96
CA PHE A 5 15.06 21.36 22.25
C PHE A 5 14.94 20.58 23.57
N THR A 6 13.83 20.72 24.29
CA THR A 6 13.62 19.99 25.53
C THR A 6 13.15 18.56 25.25
N ILE A 7 13.58 17.61 26.09
CA ILE A 7 13.13 16.22 26.03
C ILE A 7 11.60 16.14 26.15
N ALA A 8 11.01 16.96 27.03
CA ALA A 8 9.57 17.03 27.22
C ALA A 8 8.83 17.45 25.93
N TYR A 9 9.34 18.45 25.21
CA TYR A 9 8.77 18.85 23.93
C TYR A 9 8.90 17.74 22.88
N LYS A 10 10.05 17.06 22.80
CA LYS A 10 10.24 15.92 21.89
C LYS A 10 9.23 14.80 22.18
N GLN A 11 9.01 14.47 23.45
CA GLN A 11 8.03 13.44 23.84
C GLN A 11 6.60 13.86 23.53
N ALA A 12 6.22 15.10 23.86
CA ALA A 12 4.91 15.65 23.53
C ALA A 12 4.67 15.68 22.02
N TYR A 13 5.68 16.06 21.25
CA TYR A 13 5.65 16.07 19.79
C TYR A 13 5.42 14.67 19.22
N LEU A 14 6.22 13.70 19.64
CA LEU A 14 6.10 12.31 19.18
C LEU A 14 4.74 11.70 19.55
N ASN A 15 4.21 12.01 20.73
CA ASN A 15 2.90 11.55 21.21
C ASN A 15 1.73 12.21 20.46
N GLY A 16 1.82 13.50 20.13
CA GLY A 16 0.83 14.18 19.29
C GLY A 16 0.84 13.63 17.86
N TYR A 17 2.03 13.51 17.29
CA TYR A 17 2.25 12.97 15.95
C TYR A 17 1.71 11.53 15.81
N SER A 18 1.97 10.66 16.79
CA SER A 18 1.48 9.27 16.77
C SER A 18 -0.06 9.15 16.85
N LYS A 19 -0.74 10.22 17.26
CA LYS A 19 -2.21 10.32 17.40
C LYS A 19 -2.87 11.19 16.32
N GLY A 20 -2.11 11.62 15.32
CA GLY A 20 -2.64 12.47 14.24
C GLY A 20 -2.97 13.90 14.67
N LEU A 21 -2.44 14.34 15.81
CA LEU A 21 -2.66 15.67 16.34
C LEU A 21 -1.54 16.61 15.86
N ASN A 22 -1.89 17.85 15.55
CA ASN A 22 -0.92 18.88 15.21
C ASN A 22 -0.04 19.18 16.43
N PRO A 23 1.26 18.83 16.42
CA PRO A 23 2.14 18.99 17.58
C PRO A 23 2.43 20.45 17.95
N ARG A 24 2.10 21.39 17.05
CA ARG A 24 2.31 22.84 17.23
C ARG A 24 1.09 23.57 17.76
N GLN A 25 -0.10 22.99 17.64
CA GLN A 25 -1.27 23.52 18.33
C GLN A 25 -1.14 23.06 19.78
N GLN A 26 -1.09 24.03 20.70
CA GLN A 26 -1.25 23.73 22.12
C GLN A 26 -2.46 22.81 22.26
N PHE A 27 -2.41 21.88 23.22
CA PHE A 27 -3.41 20.86 23.55
C PHE A 27 -4.81 21.44 23.93
N GLU A 28 -5.22 22.55 23.33
CA GLU A 28 -6.60 23.00 23.20
C GLU A 28 -7.40 21.89 22.55
N ARG A 29 -7.91 21.00 23.40
CA ARG A 29 -9.11 20.18 23.23
C ARG A 29 -9.57 20.05 21.78
N ILE A 30 -8.73 19.47 20.91
CA ILE A 30 -9.29 18.67 19.83
C ILE A 30 -9.91 17.53 20.61
N VAL A 31 -11.23 17.58 20.78
CA VAL A 31 -12.01 16.47 21.29
C VAL A 31 -11.74 15.36 20.27
N SER A 32 -10.73 14.55 20.53
CA SER A 32 -10.59 13.24 19.91
C SER A 32 -11.78 12.45 20.43
N ASN A 33 -12.94 12.67 19.82
CA ASN A 33 -14.06 11.81 20.08
C ASN A 33 -13.67 10.41 19.60
N GLU A 34 -14.34 9.41 20.17
CA GLU A 34 -14.05 8.01 19.87
C GLU A 34 -14.07 7.74 18.36
N ALA A 35 -15.01 8.35 17.63
CA ALA A 35 -15.10 8.23 16.18
C ALA A 35 -13.83 8.72 15.45
N PHE A 36 -13.27 9.88 15.84
CA PHE A 36 -12.02 10.39 15.28
C PHE A 36 -10.85 9.44 15.59
N ALA A 37 -10.73 9.00 16.85
CA ALA A 37 -9.64 8.11 17.24
C ALA A 37 -9.70 6.77 16.51
N ILE A 38 -10.89 6.18 16.38
CA ILE A 38 -11.11 4.94 15.62
C ILE A 38 -10.79 5.16 14.14
N GLY A 39 -11.33 6.20 13.51
CA GLY A 39 -11.09 6.49 12.10
C GLY A 39 -9.61 6.74 11.79
N PHE A 40 -8.93 7.53 12.63
CA PHE A 40 -7.50 7.78 12.50
C PHE A 40 -6.68 6.50 12.66
N ASN A 41 -6.95 5.70 13.69
CA ASN A 41 -6.22 4.45 13.92
C ASN A 41 -6.47 3.42 12.82
N SER A 42 -7.69 3.34 12.28
CA SER A 42 -8.02 2.47 11.15
C SER A 42 -7.23 2.89 9.91
N GLY A 43 -7.35 4.15 9.49
CA GLY A 43 -6.64 4.65 8.31
C GLY A 43 -5.11 4.56 8.45
N ARG A 44 -4.58 4.79 9.65
CA ARG A 44 -3.17 4.55 9.95
C ARG A 44 -2.79 3.08 9.81
N SER A 45 -3.60 2.17 10.35
CA SER A 45 -3.34 0.73 10.26
C SER A 45 -3.39 0.25 8.81
N ASP A 46 -4.34 0.74 8.02
CA ASP A 46 -4.43 0.46 6.59
C ASP A 46 -3.20 0.96 5.83
N TYR A 47 -2.78 2.20 6.11
CA TYR A 47 -1.56 2.76 5.55
C TYR A 47 -0.32 1.95 5.92
N GLU A 48 -0.09 1.69 7.22
CA GLU A 48 1.11 1.01 7.71
C GLU A 48 1.17 -0.46 7.27
N ARG A 49 0.00 -1.10 7.04
CA ARG A 49 -0.09 -2.44 6.44
C ARG A 49 0.55 -2.50 5.06
N MET A 50 0.39 -1.45 4.25
CA MET A 50 0.89 -1.40 2.87
C MET A 50 2.25 -0.71 2.72
N ASN A 51 2.56 0.24 3.60
CA ASN A 51 3.68 1.16 3.43
C ASN A 51 4.77 1.02 4.49
N GLY A 52 4.57 0.16 5.49
CA GLY A 52 5.45 0.02 6.64
C GLY A 52 5.19 1.09 7.71
N SER A 53 5.86 0.97 8.84
CA SER A 53 5.59 1.89 9.97
C SER A 53 6.02 3.32 9.67
N ILE A 54 5.13 4.27 9.98
CA ILE A 54 5.37 5.72 9.90
C ILE A 54 6.56 6.13 10.79
N SER A 55 6.83 5.37 11.86
CA SER A 55 7.99 5.60 12.73
C SER A 55 9.34 5.46 12.00
N ASN A 56 9.38 4.75 10.88
CA ASN A 56 10.55 4.62 10.00
C ASN A 56 10.62 5.73 8.94
N GLY A 57 9.67 6.68 8.97
CA GLY A 57 9.49 7.72 7.96
C GLY A 57 8.36 7.41 6.98
N ILE A 58 8.03 8.40 6.14
CA ILE A 58 7.05 8.26 5.08
C ILE A 58 7.81 7.92 3.79
N PRO A 59 7.57 6.76 3.14
CA PRO A 59 8.20 6.39 1.88
C PRO A 59 7.89 7.39 0.76
N HIS A 60 8.79 7.46 -0.22
CA HIS A 60 8.65 8.38 -1.35
C HIS A 60 7.44 8.06 -2.23
N ARG A 61 7.17 6.77 -2.42
CA ARG A 61 5.96 6.26 -3.08
C ARG A 61 5.03 5.67 -2.03
N ILE A 62 3.73 5.95 -2.16
CA ILE A 62 2.69 5.34 -1.34
C ILE A 62 2.03 4.24 -2.15
N VAL A 63 2.01 3.03 -1.60
CA VAL A 63 1.28 1.88 -2.12
C VAL A 63 -0.16 1.98 -1.64
N THR A 64 -1.09 1.76 -2.57
CA THR A 64 -2.53 1.66 -2.35
C THR A 64 -3.04 0.32 -2.90
N ASP A 65 -4.29 -0.01 -2.62
CA ASP A 65 -4.90 -1.23 -3.14
C ASP A 65 -4.93 -1.23 -4.69
N GLU A 66 -5.16 -0.08 -5.33
CA GLU A 66 -5.15 0.03 -6.80
C GLU A 66 -3.76 -0.29 -7.38
N ILE A 67 -2.70 0.17 -6.72
CA ILE A 67 -1.34 -0.16 -7.14
C ILE A 67 -1.11 -1.67 -7.01
N LEU A 68 -1.53 -2.29 -5.89
CA LEU A 68 -1.38 -3.74 -5.71
C LEU A 68 -2.18 -4.55 -6.75
N GLU A 69 -3.36 -4.08 -7.14
CA GLU A 69 -4.15 -4.66 -8.23
C GLU A 69 -3.45 -4.54 -9.58
N ASP A 70 -2.81 -3.41 -9.89
CA ASP A 70 -2.03 -3.24 -11.11
C ASP A 70 -0.86 -4.25 -11.18
N TYR A 71 -0.16 -4.47 -10.07
CA TYR A 71 0.92 -5.47 -10.02
C TYR A 71 0.39 -6.91 -10.10
N LEU A 72 -0.76 -7.21 -9.48
CA LEU A 72 -1.42 -8.50 -9.66
C LEU A 72 -1.77 -8.76 -11.12
N LEU A 73 -2.33 -7.76 -11.80
CA LEU A 73 -2.68 -7.83 -13.22
C LEU A 73 -1.43 -7.99 -14.09
N ALA A 74 -0.35 -7.28 -13.78
CA ALA A 74 0.91 -7.46 -14.48
C ALA A 74 1.42 -8.90 -14.37
N GLY A 75 1.32 -9.52 -13.19
CA GLY A 75 1.64 -10.93 -12.99
C GLY A 75 0.75 -11.88 -13.80
N LEU A 76 -0.56 -11.63 -13.81
CA LEU A 76 -1.55 -12.35 -14.63
C LEU A 76 -1.30 -12.23 -16.14
N LEU A 77 -0.61 -11.17 -16.58
CA LEU A 77 -0.31 -10.94 -17.99
C LEU A 77 1.13 -11.29 -18.36
N GLY A 78 1.95 -11.73 -17.39
CA GLY A 78 3.37 -12.01 -17.60
C GLY A 78 4.21 -10.77 -17.94
N LEU A 79 3.79 -9.58 -17.51
CA LEU A 79 4.47 -8.31 -17.78
C LEU A 79 5.62 -8.08 -16.80
N THR A 80 6.74 -7.55 -17.29
CA THR A 80 7.84 -7.10 -16.42
C THR A 80 7.44 -5.81 -15.70
N VAL A 81 7.76 -5.71 -14.42
CA VAL A 81 7.41 -4.55 -13.59
C VAL A 81 8.65 -3.85 -13.01
N GLU A 82 8.56 -2.53 -12.86
CA GLU A 82 9.60 -1.70 -12.24
C GLU A 82 9.27 -1.45 -10.76
N MET A 83 10.26 -1.63 -9.88
CA MET A 83 10.11 -1.49 -8.42
C MET A 83 10.90 -0.30 -7.86
N SER A 84 11.37 0.61 -8.71
CA SER A 84 12.19 1.75 -8.29
C SER A 84 11.41 2.72 -7.40
N GLY A 85 12.08 3.24 -6.36
CA GLY A 85 11.49 4.22 -5.44
C GLY A 85 10.55 3.66 -4.38
N TYR A 86 10.31 2.35 -4.35
CA TYR A 86 9.67 1.66 -3.23
C TYR A 86 10.71 1.26 -2.17
N THR A 87 10.25 1.17 -0.93
CA THR A 87 11.05 0.62 0.18
C THR A 87 11.09 -0.90 0.12
N TYR A 88 12.05 -1.53 0.82
CA TYR A 88 12.13 -2.99 0.91
C TYR A 88 10.81 -3.63 1.40
N PHE A 89 10.16 -3.03 2.41
CA PHE A 89 8.87 -3.51 2.90
C PHE A 89 7.79 -3.51 1.80
N GLN A 90 7.73 -2.42 1.03
CA GLN A 90 6.77 -2.31 -0.07
C GLN A 90 7.09 -3.27 -1.21
N ILE A 91 8.37 -3.48 -1.51
CA ILE A 91 8.81 -4.43 -2.55
C ILE A 91 8.37 -5.85 -2.18
N ASP A 92 8.62 -6.29 -0.94
CA ASP A 92 8.22 -7.62 -0.47
C ASP A 92 6.70 -7.82 -0.58
N LEU A 93 5.91 -6.78 -0.23
CA LEU A 93 4.45 -6.82 -0.35
C LEU A 93 4.00 -6.90 -1.82
N ILE A 94 4.52 -6.02 -2.67
CA ILE A 94 4.15 -5.97 -4.09
C ILE A 94 4.55 -7.28 -4.79
N GLU A 95 5.69 -7.86 -4.43
CA GLU A 95 6.14 -9.14 -5.00
C GLU A 95 5.16 -10.27 -4.68
N GLN A 96 4.63 -10.34 -3.46
CA GLN A 96 3.59 -11.33 -3.11
C GLN A 96 2.34 -11.20 -3.98
N TRP A 97 1.90 -9.97 -4.25
CA TRP A 97 0.75 -9.70 -5.12
C TRP A 97 1.03 -10.06 -6.58
N TYR A 98 2.19 -9.66 -7.09
CA TYR A 98 2.63 -9.99 -8.45
C TYR A 98 2.74 -11.52 -8.65
N GLN A 99 3.37 -12.24 -7.71
CA GLN A 99 3.48 -13.70 -7.76
C GLN A 99 2.12 -14.39 -7.68
N SER A 100 1.20 -13.87 -6.85
CA SER A 100 -0.19 -14.37 -6.81
C SER A 100 -0.90 -14.24 -8.16
N GLY A 101 -0.50 -13.27 -8.98
CA GLY A 101 -0.96 -13.10 -10.35
C GLY A 101 -0.35 -14.13 -11.30
N ILE A 102 0.97 -14.36 -11.19
CA ILE A 102 1.68 -15.39 -11.96
C ILE A 102 1.13 -16.78 -11.68
N GLU A 103 0.84 -17.13 -10.43
CA GLU A 103 0.28 -18.45 -10.09
C GLU A 103 -1.08 -18.70 -10.73
N LYS A 104 -1.83 -17.62 -11.01
CA LYS A 104 -3.13 -17.66 -11.70
C LYS A 104 -3.00 -17.48 -13.21
N TYR A 105 -1.79 -17.26 -13.72
CA TYR A 105 -1.54 -17.12 -15.14
C TYR A 105 -1.91 -18.42 -15.86
N ASN A 106 -2.86 -18.31 -16.80
CA ASN A 106 -3.18 -19.38 -17.72
C ASN A 106 -2.84 -18.91 -19.15
N PRO A 107 -1.80 -19.44 -19.80
CA PRO A 107 -1.42 -19.03 -21.16
C PRO A 107 -2.53 -19.30 -22.18
N ASP A 108 -3.44 -20.24 -21.91
CA ASP A 108 -4.58 -20.52 -22.77
C ASP A 108 -5.74 -19.52 -22.58
N GLN A 109 -5.77 -18.70 -21.52
CA GLN A 109 -6.77 -17.62 -21.38
C GLN A 109 -6.53 -16.45 -22.34
N ASN A 110 -5.28 -16.23 -22.76
CA ASN A 110 -4.93 -15.21 -23.76
C ASN A 110 -5.09 -15.71 -25.20
N ASN A 111 -5.19 -17.03 -25.40
CA ASN A 111 -5.49 -17.57 -26.73
C ASN A 111 -6.91 -17.18 -27.11
N CYS A 112 -7.08 -16.66 -28.33
CA CYS A 112 -8.42 -16.40 -28.83
C CYS A 112 -9.20 -17.72 -28.84
N LEU A 113 -10.48 -17.72 -28.44
CA LEU A 113 -11.32 -18.92 -28.51
C LEU A 113 -11.25 -19.58 -29.89
N PHE A 114 -11.11 -18.78 -30.94
CA PHE A 114 -10.86 -19.24 -32.30
C PHE A 114 -9.61 -20.14 -32.43
N GLU A 115 -8.47 -19.71 -31.89
CA GLU A 115 -7.20 -20.47 -31.93
C GLU A 115 -7.29 -21.77 -31.12
N ILE A 116 -8.01 -21.73 -29.99
CA ILE A 116 -8.29 -22.92 -29.17
C ILE A 116 -9.15 -23.91 -29.95
N LEU A 117 -10.21 -23.43 -30.61
CA LEU A 117 -11.12 -24.27 -31.40
C LEU A 117 -10.41 -24.89 -32.61
N GLU A 118 -9.62 -24.09 -33.34
CA GLU A 118 -8.84 -24.56 -34.49
C GLU A 118 -7.79 -25.62 -34.09
N LYS A 119 -7.05 -25.39 -32.99
CA LYS A 119 -6.08 -26.36 -32.44
C LYS A 119 -6.74 -27.68 -32.04
N ASN A 120 -8.02 -27.65 -31.65
CA ASN A 120 -8.81 -28.83 -31.32
C ASN A 120 -9.59 -29.41 -32.52
N GLY A 121 -9.37 -28.89 -33.74
CA GLY A 121 -10.02 -29.36 -34.96
C GLY A 121 -11.50 -28.98 -35.10
N ILE A 122 -11.97 -27.99 -34.34
CA ILE A 122 -13.34 -27.48 -34.38
C ILE A 122 -13.37 -26.27 -35.31
N LEU A 123 -13.85 -26.47 -36.53
CA LEU A 123 -14.05 -25.40 -37.51
C LEU A 123 -15.35 -24.65 -37.21
N LEU A 124 -15.24 -23.34 -36.94
CA LEU A 124 -16.41 -22.45 -36.96
C LEU A 124 -16.75 -22.15 -38.43
N SER A 125 -17.85 -22.72 -38.90
CA SER A 125 -18.43 -22.53 -40.24
C SER A 125 -18.97 -21.14 -40.47
#